data_AF-A0A6P1QV48-F1
#
_entry.id   AF-A0A6P1QV48-F1
#
_cell.length_a   1.000
_cell.length_b   1.000
_cell.length_c   1.000
_cell.angle_alpha   90.00
_cell.angle_beta   90.00
_cell.angle_gamma   90.00
#
_symmetry.space_group_name_H-M   'P 1'
#
loop_
_entity.id
_entity.type
_entity.pdbx_description
1 polymer ?
#
loop_
_entity_poly.entity_id
_entity_poly.type
_entity_poly.pdbx_seq_one_letter_code
_entity_poly.pdbx_strand_id
1 'polypeptide(L)'
;MRKIFLFLAISCLFFSCNVNKKKEENNNVTQKNNIADTRMEKLKRAFEQNDYTTFFKLFPDTYSELVDFYGFDDDTGKKPLYDFYEVHINYLFEYEEKLSSEFFAEKVYKIVNGGVWRADGIGLFQSNLSELIIHKPNIFLEILTTKPDKEVASFWYFVFDGSGKYDLQNKEKFKTIYKKINSLDKKQGRLLKNEFERMYK
;
A
#
# COMPACT_ATOMS: atom_id res chain seq x y z
N MET A 1 -49.73 46.26 62.66
CA MET A 1 -48.52 46.91 63.19
C MET A 1 -47.47 45.84 63.50
N ARG A 2 -46.26 45.95 62.89
CA ARG A 2 -44.94 45.38 63.28
C ARG A 2 -44.84 43.85 63.51
N LYS A 3 -43.82 43.09 63.11
CA LYS A 3 -42.56 43.28 62.35
C LYS A 3 -42.06 41.87 61.94
N ILE A 4 -41.32 41.86 60.84
CA ILE A 4 -40.48 40.83 60.20
C ILE A 4 -39.48 40.15 61.16
N PHE A 5 -39.10 38.87 60.91
CA PHE A 5 -37.72 38.44 60.56
C PHE A 5 -37.60 36.96 60.12
N LEU A 6 -36.95 36.77 58.97
CA LEU A 6 -36.46 35.51 58.38
C LEU A 6 -35.33 34.88 59.21
N PHE A 7 -35.18 33.55 59.15
CA PHE A 7 -33.87 32.91 58.94
C PHE A 7 -34.00 31.57 58.20
N LEU A 8 -33.18 31.42 57.15
CA LEU A 8 -32.88 30.22 56.37
C LEU A 8 -31.77 29.41 57.07
N ALA A 9 -31.83 28.08 57.05
CA ALA A 9 -30.64 27.21 57.02
C ALA A 9 -30.97 25.75 56.64
N ILE A 10 -30.71 25.47 55.36
CA ILE A 10 -30.24 24.25 54.69
C ILE A 10 -29.98 23.02 55.60
N SER A 11 -30.76 21.96 55.34
CA SER A 11 -30.57 20.60 55.83
C SER A 11 -29.53 19.88 54.97
N CYS A 12 -28.56 19.25 55.63
CA CYS A 12 -27.62 18.34 55.01
C CYS A 12 -27.23 17.28 56.05
N LEU A 13 -27.07 16.04 55.56
CA LEU A 13 -26.31 14.92 56.13
C LEU A 13 -27.05 13.98 57.10
N PHE A 14 -26.97 12.66 57.03
CA PHE A 14 -26.47 11.68 56.04
C PHE A 14 -27.08 10.33 56.48
N PHE A 15 -27.98 9.74 55.70
CA PHE A 15 -28.38 8.35 55.92
C PHE A 15 -27.35 7.43 55.28
N SER A 16 -26.64 6.69 56.13
CA SER A 16 -25.80 5.57 55.73
C SER A 16 -26.67 4.46 55.16
N CYS A 17 -26.46 4.13 53.88
CA CYS A 17 -26.90 2.87 53.30
C CYS A 17 -25.67 2.07 52.84
N ASN A 18 -25.52 0.94 53.52
CA ASN A 18 -24.54 -0.10 53.30
C ASN A 18 -24.86 -0.79 51.97
N VAL A 19 -23.95 -0.74 51.00
CA VAL A 19 -24.03 -1.56 49.78
C VAL A 19 -22.75 -2.37 49.68
N ASN A 20 -22.91 -3.68 49.87
CA ASN A 20 -21.91 -4.70 49.62
C ASN A 20 -21.36 -4.58 48.19
N LYS A 21 -20.14 -4.08 48.04
CA LYS A 21 -19.35 -4.29 46.81
C LYS A 21 -18.85 -5.73 46.82
N LYS A 22 -19.50 -6.61 46.05
CA LYS A 22 -18.84 -7.82 45.55
C LYS A 22 -17.59 -7.38 44.79
N LYS A 23 -16.42 -7.76 45.29
CA LYS A 23 -15.18 -7.79 44.52
C LYS A 23 -15.36 -8.89 43.48
N GLU A 24 -15.78 -8.52 42.28
CA GLU A 24 -15.44 -9.30 41.09
C GLU A 24 -13.97 -9.00 40.80
N GLU A 25 -13.11 -9.92 41.17
CA GLU A 25 -11.80 -10.07 40.54
C GLU A 25 -12.05 -10.44 39.07
N ASN A 26 -12.23 -9.41 38.24
CA ASN A 26 -12.01 -9.54 36.82
C ASN A 26 -10.52 -9.75 36.63
N ASN A 27 -10.13 -11.01 36.75
CA ASN A 27 -9.00 -11.57 36.04
C ASN A 27 -9.31 -11.43 34.54
N ASN A 28 -9.16 -10.20 34.02
CA ASN A 28 -8.81 -10.00 32.62
C ASN A 28 -7.39 -10.53 32.48
N VAL A 29 -7.29 -11.87 32.54
CA VAL A 29 -6.32 -12.61 31.76
C VAL A 29 -6.55 -12.06 30.37
N THR A 30 -5.69 -11.14 29.96
CA THR A 30 -5.52 -10.76 28.57
C THR A 30 -5.41 -12.08 27.84
N GLN A 31 -6.51 -12.50 27.24
CA GLN A 31 -6.57 -13.64 26.35
C GLN A 31 -5.83 -13.13 25.11
N LYS A 32 -4.51 -13.09 25.25
CA LYS A 32 -3.55 -12.89 24.19
C LYS A 32 -3.70 -14.16 23.40
N ASN A 33 -4.73 -14.19 22.57
CA ASN A 33 -5.00 -15.29 21.67
C ASN A 33 -3.68 -15.49 20.93
N ASN A 34 -3.06 -16.64 21.14
CA ASN A 34 -1.93 -17.12 20.36
C ASN A 34 -2.46 -17.44 18.95
N ILE A 35 -3.02 -16.43 18.27
CA ILE A 35 -3.19 -16.45 16.83
C ILE A 35 -1.76 -16.42 16.32
N ALA A 36 -1.33 -17.50 15.67
CA ALA A 36 -0.08 -17.48 14.93
C ALA A 36 -0.11 -16.25 14.02
N ASP A 37 0.73 -15.27 14.35
CA ASP A 37 0.68 -13.94 13.73
C ASP A 37 1.07 -14.11 12.25
N THR A 38 0.06 -14.04 11.37
CA THR A 38 0.20 -14.30 9.94
C THR A 38 1.10 -13.21 9.33
N ARG A 39 1.68 -13.46 8.15
CA ARG A 39 2.46 -12.44 7.45
C ARG A 39 1.67 -11.14 7.24
N MET A 40 0.37 -11.26 6.96
CA MET A 40 -0.55 -10.13 6.73
C MET A 40 -0.82 -9.32 8.00
N GLU A 41 -1.01 -9.97 9.15
CA GLU A 41 -1.21 -9.25 10.43
C GLU A 41 0.08 -8.57 10.90
N LYS A 42 1.24 -9.22 10.70
CA LYS A 42 2.55 -8.59 10.95
C LYS A 42 2.79 -7.39 10.03
N LEU A 43 2.38 -7.48 8.76
CA LEU A 43 2.48 -6.36 7.80
C LEU A 43 1.65 -5.17 8.28
N LYS A 44 0.38 -5.39 8.64
CA LYS A 44 -0.51 -4.35 9.18
C LYS A 44 0.08 -3.70 10.42
N ARG A 45 0.57 -4.52 11.36
CA ARG A 45 1.22 -4.02 12.58
C ARG A 45 2.46 -3.17 12.28
N ALA A 46 3.28 -3.59 11.33
CA ALA A 46 4.46 -2.84 10.92
C ALA A 46 4.08 -1.47 10.32
N PHE A 47 3.02 -1.42 9.50
CA PHE A 47 2.44 -0.18 9.00
C PHE A 47 1.94 0.73 10.13
N GLU A 48 1.10 0.21 11.04
CA GLU A 48 0.56 0.95 12.20
C GLU A 48 1.65 1.51 13.12
N GLN A 49 2.80 0.83 13.20
CA GLN A 49 3.94 1.23 14.01
C GLN A 49 4.94 2.13 13.28
N ASN A 50 4.69 2.46 12.00
CA ASN A 50 5.64 3.15 11.12
C ASN A 50 6.99 2.42 10.98
N ASP A 51 7.03 1.11 11.18
CA ASP A 51 8.22 0.28 10.95
C ASP A 51 8.32 -0.09 9.46
N TYR A 52 8.84 0.86 8.69
CA TYR A 52 8.98 0.71 7.24
C TYR A 52 9.84 -0.50 6.86
N THR A 53 10.92 -0.78 7.61
CA THR A 53 11.83 -1.87 7.26
C THR A 53 11.13 -3.22 7.38
N THR A 54 10.38 -3.43 8.47
CA THR A 54 9.59 -4.66 8.64
C THR A 54 8.43 -4.71 7.67
N PHE A 55 7.75 -3.59 7.43
CA PHE A 55 6.68 -3.49 6.42
C PHE A 55 7.20 -3.90 5.04
N PHE A 56 8.29 -3.31 4.57
CA PHE A 56 8.88 -3.60 3.26
C PHE A 56 9.25 -5.07 3.12
N LYS A 57 9.85 -5.68 4.15
CA LYS A 57 10.20 -7.11 4.14
C LYS A 57 8.98 -8.02 4.07
N LEU A 58 7.87 -7.63 4.70
CA LEU A 58 6.65 -8.43 4.73
C LEU A 58 5.73 -8.13 3.53
N PHE A 59 5.90 -6.99 2.86
CA PHE A 59 5.11 -6.63 1.69
C PHE A 59 5.30 -7.67 0.57
N PRO A 60 4.29 -7.93 -0.28
CA PRO A 60 4.42 -8.80 -1.44
C PRO A 60 5.75 -8.69 -2.19
N ASP A 61 6.29 -9.83 -2.62
CA ASP A 61 7.52 -9.93 -3.41
C ASP A 61 7.26 -10.27 -4.89
N THR A 62 6.04 -10.69 -5.21
CA THR A 62 5.64 -11.10 -6.57
C THR A 62 4.27 -10.54 -6.93
N TYR A 63 3.95 -10.54 -8.23
CA TYR A 63 2.62 -10.19 -8.71
C TYR A 63 1.52 -11.03 -8.04
N SER A 64 1.72 -12.35 -7.96
CA SER A 64 0.74 -13.26 -7.34
C SER A 64 0.48 -12.90 -5.89
N GLU A 65 1.54 -12.63 -5.11
CA GLU A 65 1.37 -12.21 -3.73
C GLU A 65 0.65 -10.86 -3.61
N LEU A 66 0.92 -9.92 -4.51
CA LEU A 66 0.23 -8.63 -4.52
C LEU A 66 -1.28 -8.84 -4.76
N VAL A 67 -1.65 -9.70 -5.71
CA VAL A 67 -3.04 -10.08 -5.96
C VAL A 67 -3.63 -10.85 -4.78
N ASP A 68 -2.91 -11.80 -4.19
CA ASP A 68 -3.39 -12.61 -3.06
C ASP A 68 -3.57 -11.81 -1.78
N PHE A 69 -2.87 -10.67 -1.65
CA PHE A 69 -3.01 -9.78 -0.50
C PHE A 69 -4.13 -8.77 -0.74
N TYR A 70 -4.12 -8.10 -1.90
CA TYR A 70 -4.91 -6.88 -2.13
C TYR A 70 -5.94 -6.98 -3.25
N GLY A 71 -6.01 -8.10 -3.97
CA GLY A 71 -6.87 -8.26 -5.12
C GLY A 71 -8.36 -8.44 -4.78
N PHE A 72 -9.17 -8.39 -5.83
CA PHE A 72 -10.55 -8.83 -5.82
C PHE A 72 -10.69 -9.98 -6.81
N ASP A 73 -11.47 -10.97 -6.43
CA ASP A 73 -11.79 -12.14 -7.24
C ASP A 73 -13.32 -12.25 -7.34
N ASP A 74 -13.85 -12.42 -8.53
CA ASP A 74 -15.31 -12.38 -8.73
C ASP A 74 -16.03 -13.55 -8.04
N ASP A 75 -15.33 -14.68 -7.82
CA ASP A 75 -15.87 -15.88 -7.19
C ASP A 75 -15.68 -15.87 -5.66
N THR A 76 -14.50 -15.47 -5.20
CA THR A 76 -14.08 -15.54 -3.78
C THR A 76 -14.10 -14.19 -3.06
N GLY A 77 -14.36 -13.11 -3.78
CA GLY A 77 -14.47 -11.75 -3.26
C GLY A 77 -13.13 -11.10 -2.94
N LYS A 78 -13.17 -10.18 -1.97
CA LYS A 78 -12.01 -9.40 -1.49
C LYS A 78 -10.96 -10.30 -0.86
N LYS A 79 -9.69 -10.09 -1.23
CA LYS A 79 -8.55 -10.71 -0.55
C LYS A 79 -8.29 -10.08 0.83
N PRO A 80 -7.53 -10.73 1.74
CA PRO A 80 -7.50 -10.36 3.16
C PRO A 80 -7.07 -8.93 3.47
N LEU A 81 -6.26 -8.30 2.62
CA LEU A 81 -5.81 -6.92 2.79
C LEU A 81 -6.42 -5.96 1.77
N TYR A 82 -7.48 -6.35 1.04
CA TYR A 82 -8.12 -5.51 0.03
C TYR A 82 -8.45 -4.12 0.58
N ASP A 83 -9.12 -4.01 1.72
CA ASP A 83 -9.52 -2.70 2.28
C ASP A 83 -8.34 -1.83 2.76
N PHE A 84 -7.10 -2.37 2.73
CA PHE A 84 -5.87 -1.67 3.10
C PHE A 84 -4.98 -1.34 1.90
N TYR A 85 -5.40 -1.65 0.65
CA TYR A 85 -4.52 -1.49 -0.52
C TYR A 85 -4.01 -0.06 -0.65
N GLU A 86 -4.86 0.94 -0.42
CA GLU A 86 -4.52 2.34 -0.69
C GLU A 86 -3.40 2.81 0.24
N VAL A 87 -3.59 2.62 1.54
CA VAL A 87 -2.62 3.05 2.56
C VAL A 87 -1.32 2.25 2.50
N HIS A 88 -1.39 0.93 2.30
CA HIS A 88 -0.19 0.10 2.25
C HIS A 88 0.64 0.35 0.98
N ILE A 89 -0.01 0.46 -0.19
CA ILE A 89 0.71 0.68 -1.45
C ILE A 89 1.32 2.09 -1.46
N ASN A 90 0.61 3.12 -1.01
CA ASN A 90 1.20 4.45 -0.90
C ASN A 90 2.38 4.44 0.07
N TYR A 91 2.24 3.79 1.23
CA TYR A 91 3.33 3.66 2.19
C TYR A 91 4.56 2.97 1.61
N LEU A 92 4.41 1.90 0.79
CA LEU A 92 5.52 1.27 0.09
C LEU A 92 6.32 2.28 -0.74
N PHE A 93 5.63 3.15 -1.49
CA PHE A 93 6.24 4.13 -2.39
C PHE A 93 6.84 5.35 -1.67
N GLU A 94 6.63 5.51 -0.37
CA GLU A 94 7.37 6.45 0.50
C GLU A 94 8.74 5.91 0.91
N TYR A 95 9.44 5.20 0.02
CA TYR A 95 10.68 4.46 0.32
C TYR A 95 11.90 5.37 0.59
N GLU A 96 11.82 6.62 0.15
CA GLU A 96 12.92 7.58 0.21
C GLU A 96 13.37 7.82 1.65
N GLU A 97 14.68 7.91 1.86
CA GLU A 97 15.31 8.04 3.19
C GLU A 97 15.11 6.85 4.13
N LYS A 98 14.21 5.90 3.80
CA LYS A 98 13.91 4.69 4.59
C LYS A 98 14.67 3.46 4.10
N LEU A 99 15.00 3.39 2.79
CA LEU A 99 15.73 2.26 2.20
C LEU A 99 16.51 2.67 0.93
N SER A 100 17.52 1.89 0.54
CA SER A 100 18.25 2.13 -0.72
C SER A 100 17.35 1.95 -1.95
N SER A 101 17.54 2.78 -2.99
CA SER A 101 16.83 2.63 -4.27
C SER A 101 17.00 1.25 -4.90
N GLU A 102 18.16 0.60 -4.75
CA GLU A 102 18.44 -0.73 -5.31
C GLU A 102 17.48 -1.81 -4.79
N PHE A 103 17.42 -1.99 -3.46
CA PHE A 103 16.50 -2.96 -2.85
C PHE A 103 15.03 -2.68 -3.21
N PHE A 104 14.65 -1.40 -3.28
CA PHE A 104 13.30 -0.98 -3.62
C PHE A 104 12.98 -1.37 -5.07
N ALA A 105 13.87 -0.99 -6.00
CA ALA A 105 13.74 -1.28 -7.42
C ALA A 105 13.66 -2.79 -7.68
N GLU A 106 14.47 -3.60 -7.00
CA GLU A 106 14.44 -5.07 -7.12
C GLU A 106 13.12 -5.67 -6.63
N LYS A 107 12.55 -5.19 -5.51
CA LYS A 107 11.24 -5.65 -5.06
C LYS A 107 10.14 -5.28 -6.06
N VAL A 108 10.08 -4.00 -6.45
CA VAL A 108 9.06 -3.53 -7.41
C VAL A 108 9.18 -4.27 -8.75
N TYR A 109 10.41 -4.47 -9.24
CA TYR A 109 10.66 -5.25 -10.45
C TYR A 109 10.11 -6.67 -10.36
N LYS A 110 10.37 -7.39 -9.25
CA LYS A 110 9.83 -8.75 -9.04
C LYS A 110 8.31 -8.78 -8.97
N ILE A 111 7.70 -7.75 -8.37
CA ILE A 111 6.24 -7.62 -8.30
C ILE A 111 5.64 -7.43 -9.70
N VAL A 112 6.26 -6.64 -10.57
CA VAL A 112 5.66 -6.32 -11.88
C VAL A 112 6.04 -7.30 -12.99
N ASN A 113 7.12 -8.07 -12.83
CA ASN A 113 7.53 -9.04 -13.83
C ASN A 113 6.45 -10.14 -13.98
N GLY A 114 5.92 -10.31 -15.19
CA GLY A 114 4.77 -11.17 -15.47
C GLY A 114 3.42 -10.65 -14.98
N GLY A 115 3.36 -9.43 -14.45
CA GLY A 115 2.12 -8.82 -13.97
C GLY A 115 1.22 -8.31 -15.10
N VAL A 116 -0.07 -8.26 -14.84
CA VAL A 116 -1.09 -7.65 -15.71
C VAL A 116 -1.90 -6.62 -14.94
N TRP A 117 -2.44 -5.63 -15.63
CA TRP A 117 -3.28 -4.62 -15.01
C TRP A 117 -4.57 -5.23 -14.46
N ARG A 118 -4.99 -4.73 -13.29
CA ARG A 118 -6.32 -4.95 -12.70
C ARG A 118 -6.75 -3.66 -11.99
N ALA A 119 -8.03 -3.54 -11.66
CA ALA A 119 -8.56 -2.41 -10.90
C ALA A 119 -7.97 -2.32 -9.47
N ASP A 120 -8.33 -1.23 -8.78
CA ASP A 120 -8.06 -1.00 -7.35
C ASP A 120 -6.57 -1.08 -7.00
N GLY A 121 -6.18 -2.00 -6.11
CA GLY A 121 -4.81 -2.10 -5.61
C GLY A 121 -3.76 -2.27 -6.71
N ILE A 122 -4.02 -3.09 -7.73
CA ILE A 122 -3.06 -3.31 -8.82
C ILE A 122 -2.95 -2.05 -9.69
N GLY A 123 -4.07 -1.37 -9.95
CA GLY A 123 -4.11 -0.11 -10.69
C GLY A 123 -3.37 1.01 -9.96
N LEU A 124 -3.57 1.13 -8.63
CA LEU A 124 -2.85 2.09 -7.81
C LEU A 124 -1.33 1.82 -7.82
N PHE A 125 -0.93 0.55 -7.69
CA PHE A 125 0.48 0.17 -7.77
C PHE A 125 1.10 0.58 -9.12
N GLN A 126 0.42 0.32 -10.24
CA GLN A 126 0.86 0.72 -11.57
C GLN A 126 0.94 2.25 -11.71
N SER A 127 -0.02 2.98 -11.14
CA SER A 127 -0.03 4.46 -11.14
C SER A 127 1.19 5.02 -10.41
N ASN A 128 1.42 4.58 -9.17
CA ASN A 128 2.56 5.04 -8.37
C ASN A 128 3.90 4.68 -9.02
N LEU A 129 4.00 3.49 -9.64
CA LEU A 129 5.17 3.11 -10.43
C LEU A 129 5.39 4.05 -11.62
N SER A 130 4.34 4.34 -12.38
CA SER A 130 4.42 5.24 -13.54
C SER A 130 4.88 6.63 -13.14
N GLU A 131 4.33 7.15 -12.04
CA GLU A 131 4.72 8.43 -11.47
C GLU A 131 6.19 8.44 -11.04
N LEU A 132 6.65 7.39 -10.35
CA LEU A 132 8.04 7.28 -9.93
C LEU A 132 9.00 7.20 -11.12
N ILE A 133 8.66 6.48 -12.19
CA ILE A 133 9.46 6.43 -13.43
C ILE A 133 9.55 7.82 -14.08
N ILE A 134 8.46 8.59 -14.07
CA ILE A 134 8.44 9.95 -14.64
C ILE A 134 9.38 10.88 -13.85
N HIS A 135 9.35 10.80 -12.52
CA HIS A 135 10.13 11.70 -11.66
C HIS A 135 11.57 11.25 -11.46
N LYS A 136 11.82 9.94 -11.36
CA LYS A 136 13.11 9.35 -10.98
C LYS A 136 13.45 8.10 -11.83
N PRO A 137 13.60 8.24 -13.16
CA PRO A 137 13.77 7.12 -14.08
C PRO A 137 15.01 6.25 -13.80
N ASN A 138 16.09 6.84 -13.25
CA ASN A 138 17.35 6.14 -13.02
C ASN A 138 17.22 4.95 -12.05
N ILE A 139 16.29 5.02 -11.08
CA ILE A 139 16.06 3.94 -10.10
C ILE A 139 15.80 2.61 -10.80
N PHE A 140 14.99 2.63 -11.84
CA PHE A 140 14.63 1.42 -12.58
C PHE A 140 15.59 1.13 -13.73
N LEU A 141 16.27 2.13 -14.30
CA LEU A 141 17.25 1.88 -15.35
C LEU A 141 18.43 1.03 -14.87
N GLU A 142 18.91 1.27 -13.64
CA GLU A 142 20.00 0.50 -13.04
C GLU A 142 19.66 -1.00 -13.01
N ILE A 143 18.47 -1.36 -12.56
CA ILE A 143 18.04 -2.77 -12.57
C ILE A 143 17.74 -3.28 -13.98
N LEU A 144 16.99 -2.53 -14.80
CA LEU A 144 16.54 -3.01 -16.12
C LEU A 144 17.68 -3.27 -17.11
N THR A 145 18.82 -2.59 -16.95
CA THR A 145 20.01 -2.83 -17.80
C THR A 145 20.69 -4.17 -17.52
N THR A 146 20.47 -4.75 -16.34
CA THR A 146 21.05 -6.04 -15.93
C THR A 146 20.18 -7.25 -16.27
N LYS A 147 18.92 -7.02 -16.66
CA LYS A 147 17.93 -8.09 -16.87
C LYS A 147 17.81 -8.48 -18.34
N PRO A 148 17.36 -9.70 -18.66
CA PRO A 148 17.09 -10.12 -20.03
C PRO A 148 16.01 -9.26 -20.69
N ASP A 149 16.17 -8.98 -22.00
CA ASP A 149 15.24 -8.15 -22.77
C ASP A 149 13.78 -8.62 -22.69
N LYS A 150 13.54 -9.93 -22.56
CA LYS A 150 12.18 -10.50 -22.37
C LYS A 150 11.54 -10.06 -21.05
N GLU A 151 12.31 -10.04 -19.96
CA GLU A 151 11.79 -9.63 -18.65
C GLU A 151 11.62 -8.11 -18.60
N VAL A 152 12.53 -7.36 -19.23
CA VAL A 152 12.38 -5.91 -19.42
C VAL A 152 11.11 -5.58 -20.23
N ALA A 153 10.82 -6.35 -21.28
CA ALA A 153 9.58 -6.20 -22.03
C ALA A 153 8.35 -6.47 -21.14
N SER A 154 8.40 -7.48 -20.26
CA SER A 154 7.31 -7.71 -19.30
C SER A 154 7.12 -6.56 -18.31
N PHE A 155 8.20 -5.92 -17.86
CA PHE A 155 8.12 -4.73 -17.03
C PHE A 155 7.40 -3.59 -17.77
N TRP A 156 7.81 -3.31 -19.01
CA TRP A 156 7.18 -2.25 -19.80
C TRP A 156 5.73 -2.57 -20.17
N TYR A 157 5.41 -3.84 -20.42
CA TYR A 157 4.03 -4.29 -20.58
C TYR A 157 3.20 -3.87 -19.37
N PHE A 158 3.62 -4.23 -18.16
CA PHE A 158 2.87 -3.88 -16.95
C PHE A 158 2.69 -2.36 -16.78
N VAL A 159 3.70 -1.54 -17.08
CA VAL A 159 3.61 -0.07 -16.96
C VAL A 159 2.51 0.53 -17.85
N PHE A 160 2.27 -0.06 -19.03
CA PHE A 160 1.34 0.47 -20.03
C PHE A 160 0.06 -0.35 -20.19
N ASP A 161 -0.09 -1.48 -19.50
CA ASP A 161 -1.29 -2.33 -19.57
C ASP A 161 -2.53 -1.64 -18.98
N GLY A 162 -3.73 -2.12 -19.32
CA GLY A 162 -4.99 -1.67 -18.75
C GLY A 162 -5.76 -0.62 -19.55
N SER A 163 -5.18 -0.08 -20.63
CA SER A 163 -5.90 0.84 -21.52
C SER A 163 -6.16 0.26 -22.89
N GLY A 164 -7.29 0.64 -23.51
CA GLY A 164 -7.56 0.36 -24.91
C GLY A 164 -6.69 1.20 -25.87
N LYS A 165 -6.63 0.81 -27.15
CA LYS A 165 -5.83 1.44 -28.23
C LYS A 165 -6.02 2.96 -28.43
N TYR A 166 -7.15 3.49 -27.98
CA TYR A 166 -7.50 4.90 -28.14
C TYR A 166 -7.36 5.73 -26.86
N ASP A 167 -6.85 5.16 -25.78
CA ASP A 167 -6.63 5.92 -24.54
C ASP A 167 -5.55 6.99 -24.74
N LEU A 168 -6.00 8.25 -24.68
CA LEU A 168 -5.14 9.43 -24.79
C LEU A 168 -4.22 9.55 -23.58
N GLN A 169 -4.67 9.20 -22.38
CA GLN A 169 -3.86 9.30 -21.17
C GLN A 169 -2.68 8.34 -21.24
N ASN A 170 -2.91 7.10 -21.68
CA ASN A 170 -1.83 6.14 -21.81
C ASN A 170 -0.82 6.53 -22.92
N LYS A 171 -1.30 7.16 -24.02
CA LYS A 171 -0.43 7.73 -25.06
C LYS A 171 0.44 8.88 -24.55
N GLU A 172 -0.12 9.79 -23.75
CA GLU A 172 0.66 10.89 -23.15
C GLU A 172 1.64 10.39 -22.09
N LYS A 173 1.23 9.40 -21.28
CA LYS A 173 2.13 8.68 -20.35
C LYS A 173 3.30 8.05 -21.12
N PHE A 174 3.02 7.34 -22.22
CA PHE A 174 4.04 6.77 -23.10
C PHE A 174 4.99 7.83 -23.64
N LYS A 175 4.50 8.91 -24.24
CA LYS A 175 5.35 9.98 -24.79
C LYS A 175 6.29 10.54 -23.71
N THR A 176 5.77 10.76 -22.51
CA THR A 176 6.53 11.33 -21.38
C THR A 176 7.62 10.37 -20.91
N ILE A 177 7.27 9.11 -20.63
CA ILE A 177 8.22 8.10 -20.16
C ILE A 177 9.24 7.79 -21.27
N TYR A 178 8.81 7.54 -22.50
CA TYR A 178 9.69 7.24 -23.62
C TYR A 178 10.71 8.34 -23.85
N LYS A 179 10.30 9.62 -23.85
CA LYS A 179 11.23 10.74 -24.01
C LYS A 179 12.35 10.71 -22.96
N LYS A 180 12.01 10.49 -21.69
CA LYS A 180 12.98 10.42 -20.58
C LYS A 180 13.88 9.19 -20.71
N ILE A 181 13.29 8.00 -20.80
CA ILE A 181 14.02 6.73 -20.88
C ILE A 181 14.94 6.71 -22.10
N ASN A 182 14.45 7.07 -23.29
CA ASN A 182 15.27 7.11 -24.51
C ASN A 182 16.37 8.18 -24.49
N SER A 183 16.27 9.21 -23.63
CA SER A 183 17.35 10.19 -23.46
C SER A 183 18.47 9.67 -22.56
N LEU A 184 18.14 8.79 -21.61
CA LEU A 184 19.08 8.22 -20.63
C LEU A 184 19.70 6.92 -21.13
N ASP A 185 18.90 6.05 -21.74
CA ASP A 185 19.33 4.75 -22.26
C ASP A 185 18.56 4.40 -23.55
N LYS A 186 19.29 4.36 -24.67
CA LYS A 186 18.73 4.06 -26.00
C LYS A 186 18.23 2.61 -26.13
N LYS A 187 18.88 1.66 -25.48
CA LYS A 187 18.45 0.25 -25.50
C LYS A 187 17.11 0.13 -24.78
N GLN A 188 16.99 0.71 -23.60
CA GLN A 188 15.75 0.70 -22.82
C GLN A 188 14.63 1.47 -23.52
N GLY A 189 14.94 2.62 -24.12
CA GLY A 189 13.97 3.38 -24.93
C GLY A 189 13.41 2.55 -26.09
N ARG A 190 14.27 1.79 -26.78
CA ARG A 190 13.85 0.88 -27.86
C ARG A 190 12.97 -0.26 -27.35
N LEU A 191 13.34 -0.92 -26.25
CA LEU A 191 12.55 -2.02 -25.67
C LEU A 191 11.16 -1.54 -25.25
N LEU A 192 11.09 -0.42 -24.55
CA LEU A 192 9.85 0.24 -24.16
C LEU A 192 8.96 0.54 -25.37
N LYS A 193 9.53 1.21 -26.40
CA LYS A 193 8.80 1.57 -27.62
C LYS A 193 8.24 0.34 -28.33
N ASN A 194 9.07 -0.68 -28.52
CA ASN A 194 8.66 -1.91 -29.20
C ASN A 194 7.50 -2.59 -28.47
N GLU A 195 7.55 -2.64 -27.14
CA GLU A 195 6.52 -3.24 -26.33
C GLU A 195 5.21 -2.45 -26.39
N PHE A 196 5.27 -1.12 -26.25
CA PHE A 196 4.08 -0.28 -26.39
C PHE A 196 3.43 -0.42 -27.78
N GLU A 197 4.23 -0.39 -28.85
CA GLU A 197 3.72 -0.60 -30.21
C GLU A 197 3.14 -2.01 -30.39
N ARG A 198 3.69 -3.04 -29.75
CA ARG A 198 3.15 -4.40 -29.79
C ARG A 198 1.75 -4.47 -29.17
N MET A 199 1.52 -3.76 -28.07
CA MET A 199 0.23 -3.74 -27.37
C MET A 199 -0.87 -2.98 -28.13
N TYR A 200 -0.49 -2.03 -28.99
CA TYR A 200 -1.42 -1.06 -29.59
C TYR A 200 -1.44 -1.02 -31.12
N LYS A 201 -0.84 -2.01 -31.78
CA LYS A 201 -1.04 -2.30 -33.22
C LYS A 201 -2.49 -2.67 -33.49
#